data_AF-A0A0C3AID3-F1
#
_entry.id   AF-A0A0C3AID3-F1
#
_cell.length_a   1.000
_cell.length_b   1.000
_cell.length_c   1.000
_cell.angle_alpha   90.00
_cell.angle_beta   90.00
_cell.angle_gamma   90.00
#
_symmetry.space_group_name_H-M   'P 1'
#
loop_
_entity.id
_entity.type
_entity.pdbx_description
1 polymer ?
#
loop_
_entity_poly.entity_id
_entity_poly.type
_entity_poly.pdbx_seq_one_letter_code
_entity_poly.pdbx_strand_id
1 'polypeptide(L)' 'MSQIALAWLMTKDPVAAPIVGTTKLENLLDVIKSVEVKLDAEEIKYLEETYTSKPIVGHY' A
#
# COMPACT_ATOMS: atom_id res chain seq x y z
N MET A 1 7.82 -7.55 1.43
CA MET A 1 7.51 -6.46 0.47
C MET A 1 6.06 -5.96 0.56
N SER A 2 5.08 -6.78 0.95
CA SER A 2 3.68 -6.35 1.14
C SER A 2 3.50 -5.25 2.18
N GLN A 3 4.31 -5.25 3.23
CA GLN A 3 4.25 -4.28 4.33
C GLN A 3 4.43 -2.83 3.87
N ILE A 4 5.49 -2.53 3.12
CA ILE A 4 5.80 -1.17 2.67
C ILE A 4 4.73 -0.66 1.70
N ALA A 5 4.24 -1.51 0.80
CA ALA A 5 3.19 -1.15 -0.15
C ALA A 5 1.88 -0.79 0.56
N LEU A 6 1.49 -1.55 1.59
CA LEU A 6 0.29 -1.29 2.37
C LEU A 6 0.45 -0.05 3.26
N ALA A 7 1.60 0.11 3.91
CA ALA A 7 1.92 1.30 4.69
C ALA A 7 1.83 2.57 3.83
N TRP A 8 2.42 2.56 2.63
CA TRP A 8 2.32 3.66 1.67
C TRP A 8 0.90 3.88 1.14
N LEU A 9 0.11 2.83 0.95
CA LEU A 9 -1.28 2.97 0.51
C LEU A 9 -2.14 3.65 1.59
N MET A 10 -1.87 3.37 2.87
CA MET A 10 -2.56 3.97 4.02
C MET A 10 -2.23 5.45 4.23
N THR A 11 -1.14 5.98 3.65
CA THR A 11 -0.82 7.43 3.76
C THR A 11 -1.58 8.29 2.77
N LYS A 12 -2.37 7.70 1.86
CA LYS A 12 -3.10 8.43 0.82
C LYS A 12 -4.44 8.95 1.35
N ASP A 13 -4.71 10.23 1.12
CA ASP A 13 -5.90 10.95 1.59
C ASP A 13 -7.25 10.27 1.32
N PRO A 14 -7.53 9.66 0.14
CA PRO A 14 -8.81 8.97 -0.08
C PRO A 14 -8.88 7.57 0.56
N VAL A 15 -7.80 7.05 1.14
CA VAL A 15 -7.73 5.66 1.63
C VAL A 15 -7.97 5.64 3.14
N ALA A 16 -9.19 5.30 3.55
CA ALA A 16 -9.52 5.11 4.97
C ALA A 16 -8.98 3.77 5.52
N ALA A 17 -9.15 2.68 4.77
CA ALA A 17 -8.64 1.35 5.14
C ALA A 17 -8.48 0.46 3.89
N PRO A 18 -7.30 -0.14 3.66
CA PRO A 18 -7.09 -1.07 2.55
C PRO A 18 -7.74 -2.44 2.83
N ILE A 19 -8.39 -3.01 1.82
CA ILE A 19 -8.94 -4.37 1.89
C ILE A 19 -7.91 -5.34 1.34
N VAL A 20 -7.47 -6.30 2.16
CA VAL A 20 -6.41 -7.26 1.79
C VAL A 20 -6.90 -8.69 2.01
N GLY A 21 -6.79 -9.53 0.99
CA GLY A 21 -7.12 -10.95 1.06
C GLY A 21 -5.86 -11.81 0.97
N THR A 22 -5.72 -12.78 1.87
CA THR A 22 -4.63 -13.77 1.83
C THR A 22 -5.14 -15.15 2.19
N THR A 23 -4.60 -16.17 1.52
CA THR A 23 -4.87 -17.59 1.80
C THR A 23 -3.82 -18.24 2.71
N LYS A 24 -2.71 -17.54 2.98
CA LYS A 24 -1.62 -18.00 3.85
C LYS A 24 -1.56 -17.18 5.14
N LEU A 25 -1.32 -17.86 6.26
CA LEU A 25 -1.24 -17.23 7.59
C LEU A 25 -0.02 -16.30 7.72
N GLU A 26 1.13 -16.71 7.16
CA GLU A 26 2.37 -15.91 7.20
C GLU A 26 2.16 -14.52 6.58
N ASN A 27 1.49 -14.48 5.43
CA ASN A 27 1.12 -13.24 4.75
C ASN A 27 0.15 -12.39 5.59
N LEU A 28 -0.77 -13.01 6.35
CA LEU A 28 -1.68 -12.27 7.24
C LEU A 28 -0.89 -11.55 8.34
N LEU A 29 0.08 -12.23 8.96
CA LEU A 29 0.95 -11.65 9.96
C LEU A 29 1.77 -10.50 9.38
N ASP A 30 2.24 -10.62 8.14
CA ASP A 30 2.96 -9.54 7.48
C ASP A 30 2.05 -8.36 7.16
N VAL A 31 0.79 -8.59 6.76
CA VAL A 31 -0.19 -7.51 6.55
C VAL A 31 -0.45 -6.75 7.85
N ILE A 32 -0.60 -7.45 8.98
CA ILE A 32 -0.82 -6.81 10.28
C ILE A 32 0.34 -5.89 10.66
N LYS A 33 1.58 -6.34 10.46
CA LYS A 33 2.78 -5.53 10.73
C LYS A 33 2.85 -4.24 9.93
N SER A 34 2.18 -4.16 8.77
CA SER A 34 2.17 -2.95 7.93
C SER A 34 1.53 -1.74 8.61
N VAL A 35 0.62 -1.96 9.58
CA VAL A 35 -0.06 -0.89 10.32
C VAL A 35 0.89 -0.17 11.28
N GLU A 36 1.95 -0.84 11.73
CA GLU A 36 2.95 -0.26 12.64
C GLU A 36 4.05 0.51 11.88
N VAL A 37 4.15 0.31 10.56
CA VAL A 37 5.16 0.96 9.72
C VAL A 37 4.72 2.39 9.44
N LYS A 38 5.51 3.36 9.91
CA LYS A 38 5.35 4.78 9.56
C LYS A 38 6.41 5.16 8.55
N LEU A 39 5.96 5.69 7.42
CA LEU A 39 6.84 6.24 6.39
C LEU A 39 6.98 7.75 6.61
N ASP A 40 8.19 8.25 6.41
CA ASP A 40 8.43 9.68 6.39
C ASP A 40 8.03 10.30 5.03
N ALA A 41 8.05 11.64 4.95
CA ALA A 41 7.67 12.35 3.74
C ALA A 41 8.68 12.14 2.59
N GLU A 42 9.95 11.88 2.90
CA GLU A 42 11.00 11.66 1.89
C GLU A 42 10.87 10.26 1.27
N GLU A 43 10.57 9.24 2.07
CA GLU A 43 10.28 7.87 1.68
C GLU A 43 9.03 7.79 0.81
N ILE A 44 7.94 8.47 1.21
CA ILE A 44 6.71 8.54 0.41
C ILE A 44 7.00 9.16 -0.96
N LYS A 45 7.74 10.27 -0.98
CA LYS A 45 8.13 10.94 -2.22
C LYS A 45 8.99 10.03 -3.11
N TYR A 46 9.97 9.36 -2.54
CA TYR A 46 10.82 8.40 -3.25
C TYR A 46 9.99 7.27 -3.91
N LEU A 47 9.00 6.73 -3.18
CA LEU A 47 8.09 5.71 -3.71
C LEU A 47 7.18 6.25 -4.82
N GLU A 48 6.80 7.53 -4.76
CA GLU A 48 5.96 8.20 -5.76
C GLU A 48 6.72 8.58 -7.04
N GLU A 49 8.02 8.88 -6.96
CA GLU A 49 8.81 9.29 -8.14
C GLU A 49 8.79 8.25 -9.26
N THR A 50 8.69 6.97 -8.91
CA THR A 50 8.60 5.86 -9.89
C THR A 50 7.14 5.51 -10.23
N TYR A 51 6.17 6.01 -9.47
CA TYR A 51 4.77 5.63 -9.63
C TYR A 51 4.10 6.41 -10.76
N THR A 52 3.64 5.70 -11.80
CA THR A 52 2.86 6.29 -12.89
C THR A 52 1.40 5.84 -12.83
N SER A 53 0.47 6.79 -12.99
CA SER A 53 -0.96 6.47 -13.05
C SER A 53 -1.25 5.58 -14.25
N LYS A 54 -1.89 4.44 -14.02
CA LYS A 54 -2.34 3.57 -15.09
C LYS A 54 -3.64 4.09 -15.69
N PRO A 55 -3.79 4.10 -17.03
CA PRO A 55 -5.06 4.44 -17.66
C PRO A 55 -6.12 3.41 -17.26
N ILE A 56 -7.39 3.84 -17.23
CA ILE A 56 -8.50 2.95 -16.94
C ILE A 56 -8.66 1.99 -18.13
N VAL A 57 -8.68 0.69 -17.83
CA VAL A 57 -8.90 -0.38 -18.82
C VAL A 57 -10.16 -1.14 -18.41
N GLY A 58 -11.15 -1.24 -19.32
CA GLY A 58 -12.36 -2.04 -19.10
C GLY A 58 -13.65 -1.29 -18.77
N HIS A 59 -13.71 0.03 -18.97
CA HIS A 59 -14.99 0.75 -19.04
C HIS A 59 -15.63 0.52 -20.43
N TYR A 60 -16.66 -0.33 -20.48
CA TYR A 60 -17.60 -0.46 -21.59
C TYR A 60 -19.02 -0.20 -21.07
#